data_AF-A0A9E1TW57-F1
#
_entry.id   AF-A0A9E1TW57-F1
#
_cell.length_a   1.000
_cell.length_b   1.000
_cell.length_c   1.000
_cell.angle_alpha   90.00
_cell.angle_beta   90.00
_cell.angle_gamma   90.00
#
_symmetry.space_group_name_H-M   'P 1'
#
loop_
_entity.id
_entity.type
_entity.pdbx_description
1 polymer ?
#
loop_
_entity_poly.entity_id
_entity_poly.type
_entity_poly.pdbx_seq_one_letter_code
_entity_poly.pdbx_strand_id
1 'polypeptide(L)' 'MPKGHPQQKGWISVAAIMGSHGVRGNVKIKPFTETPESLGHFDKVYLEDGQKVSLKILSLGSKGVVLARLGKI' A
#
# COMPACT_ATOMS: atom_id res chain seq x y z
N MET A 1 7.38 -17.96 -10.13
CA MET A 1 5.92 -17.73 -9.99
C MET A 1 5.69 -17.00 -8.67
N PRO A 2 5.00 -15.85 -8.63
CA PRO A 2 4.61 -15.25 -7.34
C PRO A 2 3.72 -16.26 -6.61
N LYS A 3 4.15 -16.65 -5.40
CA LYS A 3 3.39 -17.59 -4.57
C LYS A 3 2.21 -16.82 -3.98
N GLY A 4 1.00 -17.13 -4.41
CA GLY A 4 -0.21 -16.57 -3.79
C GLY A 4 -0.24 -16.95 -2.31
N HIS A 5 -0.15 -15.96 -1.44
CA HIS A 5 -0.41 -16.14 -0.01
C HIS A 5 -1.87 -16.57 0.17
N PRO A 6 -2.19 -17.40 1.19
CA PRO A 6 -3.55 -17.84 1.44
C PRO A 6 -4.44 -16.61 1.61
N GLN A 7 -5.28 -16.35 0.60
CA GLN A 7 -6.26 -15.28 0.57
C GLN A 7 -7.09 -15.41 1.86
N GLN A 8 -6.88 -14.51 2.82
CA GLN A 8 -7.80 -14.40 3.95
C GLN A 8 -9.18 -14.15 3.34
N LYS A 9 -10.10 -15.11 3.52
CA LYS A 9 -11.45 -15.12 2.95
C LYS A 9 -12.13 -13.79 3.26
N GLY A 10 -12.30 -12.92 2.26
CA GLY A 10 -13.04 -11.65 2.36
C GLY A 10 -12.27 -10.34 2.16
N TRP A 11 -10.95 -10.35 1.98
CA TRP A 11 -10.19 -9.12 1.74
C TRP A 11 -9.88 -8.86 0.26
N ILE A 12 -9.90 -7.60 -0.13
CA ILE A 12 -9.59 -7.11 -1.48
C ILE A 12 -8.25 -6.39 -1.44
N SER A 13 -7.38 -6.68 -2.41
CA SER A 13 -6.13 -5.94 -2.59
C SER A 13 -6.45 -4.55 -3.13
N VAL A 14 -6.08 -3.50 -2.38
CA VAL A 14 -6.34 -2.10 -2.75
C VAL A 14 -5.13 -1.42 -3.39
N ALA A 15 -3.93 -1.97 -3.19
CA ALA A 15 -2.69 -1.45 -3.74
C ALA A 15 -1.56 -2.49 -3.66
N ALA A 16 -0.45 -2.23 -4.35
CA ALA A 16 0.78 -2.99 -4.26
C ALA A 16 2.00 -2.11 -3.96
N ILE A 17 2.89 -2.57 -3.06
CA ILE A 17 4.17 -1.91 -2.79
C ILE A 17 5.12 -2.23 -3.95
N MET A 18 5.57 -1.20 -4.66
CA MET A 18 6.49 -1.34 -5.80
C MET A 18 7.96 -1.37 -5.38
N GLY A 19 8.27 -0.85 -4.20
CA GLY A 19 9.63 -0.78 -3.68
C GLY A 19 9.86 0.40 -2.76
N SER A 20 11.08 0.52 -2.27
CA SER A 20 11.50 1.63 -1.41
C SER A 20 11.61 2.96 -2.17
N HIS A 21 11.48 4.04 -1.43
CA HIS A 21 11.74 5.39 -1.89
C HIS A 21 12.74 6.08 -0.96
N GLY A 22 13.99 6.14 -1.39
CA GLY A 22 15.09 6.70 -0.61
C GLY A 22 15.40 5.91 0.66
N VAL A 23 16.11 6.54 1.59
CA VAL A 23 16.62 5.91 2.83
C VAL A 23 15.76 6.20 4.07
N ARG A 24 14.72 7.03 3.94
CA ARG A 24 13.88 7.48 5.07
C ARG A 24 12.73 6.52 5.41
N GLY A 25 12.70 5.34 4.77
CA GLY A 25 11.65 4.33 4.97
C GLY A 25 10.34 4.65 4.27
N ASN A 26 10.35 5.49 3.23
CA ASN A 26 9.17 5.72 2.39
C ASN A 26 9.08 4.62 1.33
N VAL A 27 7.88 4.38 0.80
CA VAL A 27 7.60 3.35 -0.20
C VAL A 27 6.82 3.93 -1.37
N LYS A 28 7.11 3.42 -2.58
CA LYS A 28 6.30 3.65 -3.76
C LYS A 28 5.19 2.62 -3.79
N ILE A 29 3.96 3.06 -4.02
CA ILE A 29 2.77 2.23 -4.03
C ILE A 29 2.04 2.44 -5.35
N LYS A 30 1.60 1.35 -5.97
CA LYS A 30 0.66 1.37 -7.09
C LYS A 30 -0.75 1.16 -6.53
N PRO A 31 -1.61 2.19 -6.50
CA PRO A 31 -3.01 2.03 -6.11
C PRO A 31 -3.77 1.24 -7.16
N PHE A 32 -4.78 0.49 -6.72
CA PHE A 32 -5.79 -0.16 -7.56
C PHE A 32 -7.17 0.50 -7.42
N THR A 33 -7.26 1.55 -6.60
CA THR A 33 -8.43 2.41 -6.48
C THR A 33 -8.63 3.24 -7.75
N GLU A 34 -9.84 3.76 -7.95
CA GLU A 34 -10.19 4.61 -9.11
C GLU A 34 -9.27 5.83 -9.20
N THR A 35 -9.02 6.48 -8.06
CA THR A 35 -8.05 7.58 -7.95
C THR A 35 -6.97 7.25 -6.92
N PRO A 36 -5.70 7.66 -7.11
CA PRO A 36 -4.64 7.44 -6.14
C PRO A 36 -4.92 7.99 -4.74
N GLU A 37 -5.66 9.10 -4.66
CA GLU A 37 -6.11 9.78 -3.46
C GLU A 37 -7.02 8.89 -2.62
N SER A 38 -7.84 8.07 -3.28
CA SER A 38 -8.81 7.20 -2.61
C SER A 38 -8.15 6.17 -1.69
N LEU A 39 -6.87 5.86 -1.94
CA LEU A 39 -6.08 5.00 -1.06
C LEU A 39 -5.92 5.59 0.35
N GLY A 40 -6.02 6.92 0.50
CA GLY A 40 -5.93 7.61 1.79
C GLY A 40 -7.18 7.47 2.67
N HIS A 41 -8.29 6.95 2.13
CA HIS A 41 -9.51 6.69 2.90
C HIS A 41 -9.43 5.39 3.73
N PHE A 42 -8.41 4.56 3.51
CA PHE A 42 -8.20 3.34 4.29
C PHE A 42 -7.36 3.65 5.53
N ASP A 43 -7.99 3.70 6.71
CA ASP A 43 -7.29 3.95 7.97
C ASP A 43 -6.22 2.88 8.28
N LYS A 44 -6.51 1.63 7.91
CA LYS A 44 -5.73 0.45 8.27
C LYS A 44 -5.73 -0.54 7.11
N VAL A 45 -4.55 -1.04 6.75
CA VAL A 45 -4.39 -2.05 5.69
C VAL A 45 -3.61 -3.25 6.22
N TYR A 46 -3.76 -4.38 5.53
CA TYR A 46 -3.06 -5.62 5.85
C TYR A 46 -2.01 -5.89 4.79
N LEU A 47 -0.82 -6.30 5.23
CA LEU A 47 0.19 -6.88 4.37
C LEU A 47 -0.12 -8.36 4.11
N GLU A 48 0.53 -8.94 3.11
CA GLU A 48 0.31 -10.34 2.69
C GLU A 48 0.66 -11.35 3.79
N ASP A 49 1.53 -10.98 4.73
CA ASP A 49 1.87 -11.77 5.92
C ASP A 49 0.85 -11.64 7.07
N GLY A 50 -0.23 -10.88 6.85
CA GLY A 50 -1.27 -10.58 7.84
C GLY A 50 -0.92 -9.44 8.79
N GLN A 51 0.27 -8.82 8.67
CA GLN A 51 0.64 -7.68 9.50
C GLN A 51 -0.26 -6.49 9.18
N LYS A 52 -0.78 -5.87 10.24
CA LYS A 52 -1.60 -4.68 10.16
C LYS A 52 -0.73 -3.43 10.22
N VAL A 53 -0.88 -2.55 9.25
CA VAL A 53 -0.08 -1.31 9.15
C VAL A 53 -0.98 -0.11 8.88
N SER A 54 -0.53 1.06 9.36
CA SER A 54 -1.11 2.34 8.99
C SER A 54 -0.44 2.85 7.72
N LEU A 55 -1.23 3.45 6.84
CA LEU A 55 -0.74 3.99 5.59
C LEU A 55 -0.91 5.50 5.60
N LYS A 56 0.20 6.23 5.49
CA LYS A 56 0.18 7.69 5.34
C LYS A 56 0.67 8.07 3.95
N ILE A 57 -0.23 8.64 3.14
CA ILE A 57 0.14 9.24 1.86
C ILE A 57 0.98 10.49 2.14
N LEU A 58 2.14 10.59 1.49
CA LEU A 58 3.04 11.73 1.59
C LEU A 58 2.91 12.64 0.37
N SER A 59 2.81 12.05 -0.81
CA SER A 59 2.57 12.77 -2.07
C SER A 59 2.06 11.83 -3.16
N LEU A 60 1.49 12.44 -4.19
CA LEU A 60 1.08 11.76 -5.41
C LEU A 60 2.16 11.99 -6.46
N GLY A 61 2.75 10.89 -6.94
CA GLY A 61 3.75 10.89 -7.99
C GLY A 61 3.12 10.90 -9.38
N SER A 62 3.99 10.99 -10.39
CA SER A 62 3.58 10.86 -11.78
C SER A 62 3.06 9.44 -12.07
N LYS A 63 2.18 9.34 -13.08
CA LYS A 63 1.59 8.07 -13.54
C LYS A 63 0.81 7.31 -12.45
N GLY A 64 0.22 8.04 -11.49
CA GLY A 64 -0.63 7.45 -10.45
C GLY A 64 0.12 6.68 -9.37
N VAL A 65 1.44 6.80 -9.27
CA VAL A 65 2.21 6.20 -8.17
C VAL A 65 2.03 7.02 -6.91
N VAL A 66 1.71 6.38 -5.80
CA VAL A 66 1.60 7.03 -4.49
C VAL A 66 2.92 6.88 -3.75
N LEU A 67 3.44 7.99 -3.21
CA LEU A 67 4.52 7.94 -2.23
C LEU A 67 3.90 7.91 -0.84
N ALA A 68 4.21 6.88 -0.06
CA ALA A 68 3.62 6.70 1.26
C ALA A 68 4.66 6.28 2.30
N ARG A 69 4.24 6.35 3.56
CA ARG A 69 4.96 5.79 4.71
C ARG A 69 4.07 4.78 5.42
N LEU A 70 4.66 3.63 5.75
CA LEU A 70 4.01 2.60 6.56
C LEU A 70 4.36 2.82 8.03
N GLY A 71 3.35 2.75 8.90
CA GLY A 71 3.51 2.77 10.34
C GLY A 71 3.04 1.45 10.95
N LYS A 72 3.67 1.06 12.05
CA LYS A 72 3.17 -0.05 12.87
C LYS A 72 1.95 0.43 13.67
N ILE A 73 0.94 -0.43 13.79
CA ILE A 73 -0.25 -0.22 14.64
C ILE A 73 -0.15 -1.15 15.85
#